data_AF-A0A679IBL8-F1
#
_entry.id   AF-A0A679IBL8-F1
#
_cell.length_a   1.000
_cell.length_b   1.000
_cell.length_c   1.000
_cell.angle_alpha   90.00
_cell.angle_beta   90.00
_cell.angle_gamma   90.00
#
_symmetry.space_group_name_H-M   'P 1'
#
loop_
_entity.id
_entity.type
_entity.pdbx_description
1 polymer ?
#
loop_
_entity_poly.entity_id
_entity_poly.type
_entity_poly.pdbx_seq_one_letter_code
_entity_poly.pdbx_strand_id
1 'polypeptide(L)'
;MNPFFTVYKKTQQFLLLQAYADEIMNADELMTFLLNETTDERFCLISQKGLYLVIPNVSLDEFSYNFYTPAKVQVTLAKERIALTTESETIYLSFNDRSDAKSILADIHFLWVH
;
A
#
# COMPACT_ATOMS: atom_id res chain seq x y z
N MET A 1 -14.28 -10.85 5.49
CA MET A 1 -13.10 -11.40 6.17
C MET A 1 -12.34 -12.22 5.16
N ASN A 2 -11.29 -11.63 4.61
CA ASN A 2 -10.46 -12.24 3.60
C ASN A 2 -9.70 -13.46 4.21
N PRO A 3 -9.84 -14.68 3.65
CA PRO A 3 -9.22 -15.89 4.21
C PRO A 3 -7.71 -15.79 4.37
N PHE A 4 -7.04 -14.95 3.57
CA PHE A 4 -5.62 -14.64 3.68
C PHE A 4 -5.19 -14.28 5.11
N PHE A 5 -5.96 -13.43 5.79
CA PHE A 5 -5.64 -12.96 7.14
C PHE A 5 -5.85 -14.01 8.23
N THR A 6 -6.59 -15.08 7.92
CA THR A 6 -6.87 -16.19 8.84
C THR A 6 -5.85 -17.32 8.65
N VAL A 7 -5.45 -17.57 7.41
CA VAL A 7 -4.53 -18.67 7.04
C VAL A 7 -3.09 -18.31 7.36
N TYR A 8 -2.69 -17.06 7.13
CA TYR A 8 -1.30 -16.63 7.26
C TYR A 8 -1.07 -15.76 8.48
N LYS A 9 0.07 -15.97 9.15
CA LYS A 9 0.58 -15.06 10.20
C LYS A 9 1.09 -13.76 9.57
N LYS A 10 1.14 -12.66 10.31
CA LYS A 10 1.64 -11.36 9.82
C LYS A 10 3.00 -11.44 9.10
N THR A 11 3.94 -12.24 9.61
CA THR A 11 5.24 -12.44 8.94
C THR A 11 5.12 -13.15 7.59
N GLN A 12 4.23 -14.14 7.47
CA GLN A 12 3.98 -14.83 6.21
C GLN A 12 3.24 -13.93 5.22
N GLN A 13 2.27 -13.14 5.70
CA GLN A 13 1.57 -12.15 4.89
C GLN A 13 2.56 -11.15 4.28
N PHE A 14 3.48 -10.63 5.09
CA PHE A 14 4.52 -9.73 4.64
C PHE A 14 5.43 -10.35 3.57
N LEU A 15 5.89 -11.59 3.78
CA LEU A 15 6.71 -12.31 2.78
C LEU A 15 5.99 -12.52 1.45
N LEU A 16 4.69 -12.88 1.49
CA LEU A 16 3.89 -13.06 0.29
C LEU A 16 3.69 -11.74 -0.46
N LEU A 17 3.48 -10.63 0.25
CA LEU A 17 3.37 -9.31 -0.35
C LEU A 17 4.70 -8.84 -0.97
N GLN A 18 5.83 -9.17 -0.35
CA GLN A 18 7.15 -8.89 -0.94
C GLN A 18 7.37 -9.69 -2.23
N ALA A 19 7.06 -10.99 -2.21
CA ALA A 19 7.14 -11.82 -3.40
C ALA A 19 6.22 -11.30 -4.53
N TYR A 20 5.01 -10.84 -4.18
CA TYR A 20 4.10 -10.25 -5.16
C TYR A 20 4.61 -8.90 -5.69
N ALA A 21 5.19 -8.07 -4.83
CA ALA A 21 5.81 -6.81 -5.24
C ALA A 21 6.92 -7.07 -6.26
N ASP A 22 7.76 -8.09 -6.02
CA ASP A 22 8.84 -8.50 -6.93
C ASP A 22 8.31 -8.92 -8.32
N GLU A 23 7.09 -9.46 -8.40
CA GLU A 23 6.47 -9.85 -9.68
C GLU A 23 5.89 -8.68 -10.46
N ILE A 24 5.34 -7.67 -9.78
CA ILE A 24 4.58 -6.58 -10.43
C ILE A 24 5.36 -5.27 -10.57
N MET A 25 6.44 -5.09 -9.80
CA MET A 25 7.27 -3.88 -9.80
C MET A 25 8.60 -4.10 -10.54
N ASN A 26 9.21 -3.02 -11.01
CA ASN A 26 10.57 -3.09 -11.54
C ASN A 26 11.61 -2.95 -10.42
N ALA A 27 12.88 -3.25 -10.75
CA ALA A 27 13.99 -3.18 -9.79
C ALA A 27 14.12 -1.80 -9.09
N ASP A 28 13.88 -0.70 -9.81
CA ASP A 28 14.00 0.65 -9.25
C ASP A 28 12.87 0.95 -8.24
N GLU A 29 11.67 0.48 -8.50
CA GLU A 29 10.52 0.58 -7.59
C GLU A 29 10.72 -0.27 -6.35
N LEU A 30 11.25 -1.49 -6.50
CA LEU A 30 11.51 -2.41 -5.38
C LEU A 30 12.51 -1.84 -4.36
N MET A 31 13.41 -0.95 -4.79
CA MET A 31 14.35 -0.30 -3.86
C MET A 31 13.73 0.80 -3.01
N THR A 32 12.58 1.35 -3.42
CA THR A 32 12.07 2.62 -2.87
C THR A 32 10.59 2.57 -2.49
N PHE A 33 9.93 1.43 -2.59
CA PHE A 33 8.50 1.33 -2.27
C PHE A 33 8.22 1.30 -0.76
N LEU A 34 7.02 1.79 -0.41
CA LEU A 34 6.45 1.69 0.93
C LEU A 34 5.34 0.64 0.93
N LEU A 35 5.27 -0.18 1.98
CA LEU A 35 4.18 -1.14 2.20
C LEU A 35 3.38 -0.70 3.42
N ASN A 36 2.06 -0.51 3.24
CA ASN A 36 1.16 -0.18 4.33
C ASN A 36 -0.10 -1.05 4.30
N GLU A 37 -0.55 -1.48 5.48
CA GLU A 37 -1.83 -2.17 5.67
C GLU A 37 -2.95 -1.14 5.74
N THR A 38 -4.03 -1.39 5.00
CA THR A 38 -5.24 -0.54 5.00
C THR A 38 -6.23 -1.02 6.05
N THR A 39 -7.23 -0.20 6.37
CA THR A 39 -8.29 -0.59 7.31
C THR A 39 -9.30 -1.62 6.75
N ASP A 40 -9.23 -1.94 5.46
CA ASP A 40 -10.22 -2.75 4.75
C ASP A 40 -9.67 -4.08 4.23
N GLU A 41 -8.68 -4.65 4.93
CA GLU A 41 -8.08 -5.95 4.61
C GLU A 41 -7.37 -5.97 3.23
N ARG A 42 -6.86 -4.82 2.78
CA ARG A 42 -6.02 -4.66 1.58
C ARG A 42 -4.64 -4.09 1.94
N PHE A 43 -3.72 -4.11 0.98
CA PHE A 43 -2.38 -3.56 1.15
C PHE A 43 -2.09 -2.47 0.12
N CYS A 44 -1.48 -1.39 0.57
CA CYS A 44 -0.97 -0.33 -0.31
C CYS A 44 0.53 -0.50 -0.47
N LEU A 45 0.95 -0.74 -1.71
CA LEU A 45 2.35 -0.59 -2.11
C LEU A 45 2.48 0.76 -2.83
N ILE A 46 3.29 1.65 -2.30
CA ILE A 46 3.47 3.00 -2.84
C ILE A 46 4.88 3.10 -3.39
N SER A 47 5.00 3.24 -4.70
CA SER A 47 6.28 3.44 -5.38
C SER A 47 6.32 4.84 -6.01
N GLN A 48 7.48 5.19 -6.55
CA GLN A 48 7.67 6.36 -7.40
C GLN A 48 6.76 6.38 -8.65
N LYS A 49 6.31 5.22 -9.16
CA LYS A 49 5.37 5.19 -10.29
C LYS A 49 3.92 5.36 -9.89
N GLY A 50 3.56 5.10 -8.64
CA GLY A 50 2.18 5.22 -8.17
C GLY A 50 1.82 4.33 -7.00
N LEU A 51 0.52 4.22 -6.78
CA LEU A 51 -0.10 3.42 -5.74
C LEU A 51 -0.64 2.11 -6.34
N TYR A 52 -0.18 1.00 -5.78
CA TYR A 52 -0.69 -0.34 -6.03
C TYR A 52 -1.55 -0.74 -4.83
N LEU A 53 -2.86 -0.83 -5.03
CA LEU A 53 -3.78 -1.36 -4.03
C LEU A 53 -3.93 -2.86 -4.26
N VAL A 54 -3.16 -3.64 -3.51
CA VAL A 54 -3.12 -5.10 -3.57
C VAL A 54 -4.28 -5.69 -2.78
N ILE A 55 -5.01 -6.57 -3.44
CA ILE A 55 -6.09 -7.38 -2.89
C ILE A 55 -5.51 -8.80 -2.73
N PRO A 56 -5.11 -9.18 -1.51
CA PRO A 56 -4.46 -10.46 -1.27
C PRO A 56 -5.48 -11.61 -1.35
N ASN A 57 -5.00 -12.81 -1.63
CA ASN A 57 -5.81 -14.03 -1.62
C ASN A 57 -4.99 -15.18 -0.97
N VAL A 58 -5.57 -16.36 -0.76
CA VAL A 58 -4.85 -17.50 -0.15
C VAL A 58 -3.70 -17.97 -1.03
N SER A 59 -3.90 -18.01 -2.35
CA SER A 59 -2.84 -18.32 -3.30
C SER A 59 -2.22 -17.03 -3.84
N LEU A 60 -0.88 -16.99 -3.95
CA LEU A 60 -0.15 -15.85 -4.52
C LEU A 60 -0.59 -15.57 -5.97
N ASP A 61 -0.81 -16.63 -6.75
CA ASP A 61 -1.23 -16.54 -8.15
C ASP A 61 -2.62 -15.87 -8.33
N GLU A 62 -3.40 -15.80 -7.26
CA GLU A 62 -4.73 -15.19 -7.24
C GLU A 62 -4.73 -13.78 -6.65
N PHE A 63 -3.55 -13.22 -6.36
CA PHE A 63 -3.45 -11.82 -5.95
C PHE A 63 -3.83 -10.93 -7.13
N SER A 64 -4.49 -9.83 -6.82
CA SER A 64 -4.79 -8.80 -7.80
C SER A 64 -4.40 -7.44 -7.24
N TYR A 65 -4.19 -6.46 -8.12
CA TYR A 65 -3.96 -5.09 -7.71
C TYR A 65 -4.68 -4.10 -8.62
N ASN A 66 -5.08 -2.98 -8.04
CA ASN A 66 -5.47 -1.78 -8.78
C ASN A 66 -4.30 -0.80 -8.76
N PHE A 67 -3.91 -0.30 -9.93
CA PHE A 67 -2.84 0.68 -10.05
C PHE A 67 -3.39 2.08 -10.30
N TYR A 68 -2.90 3.05 -9.52
CA TYR A 68 -3.24 4.46 -9.64
C TYR A 68 -1.96 5.28 -9.77
N THR A 69 -1.87 6.10 -10.82
CA THR A 69 -0.75 7.01 -10.99
C THR A 69 -0.78 8.13 -9.93
N PRO A 70 0.35 8.73 -9.53
CA PRO A 70 0.41 9.76 -8.51
C PRO A 70 -0.52 10.94 -8.80
N ALA A 71 -0.64 11.35 -10.06
CA ALA A 71 -1.51 12.43 -10.51
C ALA A 71 -3.02 12.15 -10.25
N LYS A 72 -3.39 10.88 -10.09
CA LYS A 72 -4.77 10.43 -9.83
C LYS A 72 -5.04 10.15 -8.34
N VAL A 73 -4.05 10.37 -7.47
CA VAL A 73 -4.18 10.09 -6.04
C VAL A 73 -4.00 11.38 -5.24
N GLN A 74 -5.06 11.80 -4.55
CA GLN A 74 -4.98 12.89 -3.60
C GLN A 74 -4.66 12.34 -2.21
N VAL A 75 -3.54 12.78 -1.64
CA VAL A 75 -3.09 12.39 -0.30
C VAL A 75 -3.46 13.46 0.71
N THR A 76 -4.13 13.07 1.79
CA THR A 76 -4.45 13.98 2.90
C THR A 76 -4.18 13.32 4.24
N LEU A 77 -3.70 14.10 5.21
CA LEU A 77 -3.48 13.65 6.59
C LEU A 77 -4.57 14.22 7.49
N ALA A 78 -5.33 13.35 8.13
CA ALA A 78 -6.34 13.71 9.11
C ALA A 78 -6.07 12.96 10.42
N LYS A 79 -5.65 13.69 11.45
CA LYS A 79 -5.25 13.15 12.77
C LYS A 79 -4.13 12.10 12.64
N GLU A 80 -4.46 10.83 12.83
CA GLU A 80 -3.57 9.65 12.81
C GLU A 80 -3.86 8.76 11.60
N ARG A 81 -4.52 9.31 10.57
CA ARG A 81 -4.88 8.60 9.35
C ARG A 81 -4.43 9.36 8.12
N ILE A 82 -3.86 8.64 7.17
CA ILE A 82 -3.64 9.13 5.82
C ILE A 82 -4.80 8.62 4.96
N ALA A 83 -5.46 9.53 4.24
CA ALA A 83 -6.46 9.19 3.25
C ALA A 83 -5.88 9.39 1.85
N LEU A 84 -5.85 8.29 1.08
CA LEU A 84 -5.47 8.25 -0.32
C LEU A 84 -6.76 8.20 -1.16
N THR A 85 -7.15 9.32 -1.72
CA THR A 85 -8.38 9.42 -2.53
C THR A 85 -8.04 9.25 -3.99
N THR A 86 -8.60 8.21 -4.61
CA THR A 86 -8.48 7.92 -6.03
C THR A 86 -9.75 8.32 -6.77
N GLU A 87 -9.79 8.13 -8.09
CA GLU A 87 -10.99 8.35 -8.91
C GLU A 87 -12.14 7.38 -8.56
N SER A 88 -11.82 6.25 -7.93
CA SER A 88 -12.77 5.17 -7.65
C SER A 88 -13.16 5.07 -6.18
N GLU A 89 -12.24 5.39 -5.26
CA GLU A 89 -12.41 5.11 -3.84
C GLU A 89 -11.48 5.94 -2.94
N THR A 90 -11.78 6.00 -1.64
CA THR A 90 -10.88 6.54 -0.63
C THR A 90 -10.31 5.41 0.22
N ILE A 91 -9.00 5.29 0.25
CA ILE A 91 -8.26 4.28 1.01
C ILE A 91 -7.71 4.94 2.27
N TYR A 92 -7.91 4.30 3.42
CA TYR A 92 -7.44 4.82 4.71
C TYR A 92 -6.30 3.97 5.26
N LEU A 93 -5.17 4.62 5.50
CA LEU A 93 -4.05 4.09 6.27
C LEU A 93 -4.17 4.61 7.70
N SER A 94 -4.29 3.70 8.67
CA SER A 94 -4.39 4.07 10.09
C SER A 94 -3.09 3.77 10.81
N PHE A 95 -2.62 4.74 11.60
CA PHE A 95 -1.40 4.65 12.37
C PHE A 95 -1.71 4.75 13.86
N ASN A 96 -0.85 4.16 14.69
CA ASN A 96 -0.97 4.24 16.15
C ASN A 96 -0.48 5.60 16.68
N ASP A 97 0.48 6.23 15.98
CA ASP A 97 1.02 7.54 16.30
C ASP A 97 0.90 8.48 15.09
N ARG A 98 0.58 9.74 15.37
CA ARG A 98 0.56 10.81 14.37
C ARG A 98 1.94 11.08 13.75
N SER A 99 3.00 10.82 14.50
CA SER A 99 4.39 10.96 14.05
C SER A 99 4.69 9.97 12.94
N ASP A 100 4.26 8.71 13.09
CA ASP A 100 4.38 7.69 12.03
C ASP A 100 3.59 8.10 10.78
N ALA A 101 2.35 8.57 10.96
CA ALA A 101 1.54 9.06 9.86
C ALA A 101 2.19 10.25 9.13
N LYS A 102 2.92 11.12 9.85
CA LYS A 102 3.66 12.23 9.23
C LYS A 102 4.89 11.75 8.48
N SER A 103 5.65 10.79 9.03
CA SER A 103 6.81 10.21 8.37
C SER A 103 6.41 9.53 7.06
N ILE A 104 5.39 8.68 7.09
CA ILE A 104 4.88 8.02 5.89
C ILE A 104 4.34 9.04 4.87
N LEU A 105 3.64 10.09 5.32
CA LEU A 105 3.22 11.16 4.41
C LEU A 105 4.41 11.85 3.73
N ALA A 106 5.50 12.10 4.47
CA ALA A 106 6.70 12.69 3.92
C ALA A 106 7.37 11.77 2.90
N ASP A 107 7.42 10.46 3.17
CA ASP A 107 7.96 9.46 2.25
C ASP A 107 7.13 9.37 0.97
N ILE A 108 5.79 9.39 1.07
CA ILE A 108 4.90 9.42 -0.11
C ILE A 108 5.15 10.69 -0.94
N HIS A 109 5.28 11.85 -0.30
CA HIS A 109 5.64 13.07 -1.01
C HIS A 109 7.01 12.99 -1.66
N PHE A 110 8.01 12.43 -0.98
CA PHE A 110 9.35 12.24 -1.54
C PHE A 110 9.33 11.39 -2.81
N LEU A 111 8.54 10.32 -2.83
CA LEU A 111 8.41 9.43 -3.99
C LEU A 111 7.71 10.06 -5.20
N TRP A 112 6.79 11.02 -4.98
CA TRP A 112 5.93 11.56 -6.04
C TRP A 112 6.27 12.99 -6.47
N VAL A 113 7.21 13.66 -5.80
CA VAL A 113 7.61 15.05 -6.10
C VAL A 113 8.74 15.10 -7.14
N HIS A 114 8.79 14.17 -8.11
CA HIS A 114 9.75 14.19 -9.22
C HIS A 114 9.05 14.31 -10.57
#